data_AF-A0AA44MNZ2-F1
#
_entry.id   AF-A0AA44MNZ2-F1
#
_cell.length_a   1.000
_cell.length_b   1.000
_cell.length_c   1.000
_cell.angle_alpha   90.00
_cell.angle_beta   90.00
_cell.angle_gamma   90.00
#
_symmetry.space_group_name_H-M   'P 1'
#
loop_
_entity.id
_entity.type
_entity.pdbx_description
1 polymer ?
#
loop_
_entity_poly.entity_id
_entity_poly.type
_entity_poly.pdbx_seq_one_letter_code
_entity_poly.pdbx_strand_id
1 'polypeptide(L)' 'HEPAARLAKLLVDITPAGLDTVFFSDSGSVSVEVAAKMALQYWRGRGLPGKRRLMTWRGGYHGDTFLAMSI' A
#
# COMPACT_ATOMS: atom_id res chain seq x y z
N HIS A 1 -3.66 -4.62 21.83
CA HIS A 1 -2.46 -5.05 21.08
C HIS A 1 -1.34 -4.03 21.24
N GLU A 2 -0.67 -4.03 22.40
CA GLU A 2 0.40 -3.07 22.69
C GLU A 2 1.64 -3.21 21.77
N PRO A 3 2.12 -4.42 21.41
CA PRO A 3 3.30 -4.55 20.54
C PRO A 3 3.11 -3.94 19.14
N ALA A 4 1.92 -4.13 18.55
CA ALA A 4 1.59 -3.58 17.24
C ALA A 4 1.54 -2.05 17.26
N ALA A 5 1.00 -1.44 18.33
CA ALA A 5 0.95 0.00 18.49
C ALA A 5 2.35 0.61 18.63
N ARG A 6 3.24 -0.02 19.42
CA ARG A 6 4.63 0.43 19.55
C ARG A 6 5.39 0.33 18.24
N LEU A 7 5.22 -0.78 17.50
CA LEU A 7 5.84 -0.95 16.19
C LEU A 7 5.33 0.09 15.18
N ALA A 8 4.01 0.32 15.13
CA ALA A 8 3.42 1.33 14.25
C ALA A 8 3.99 2.73 14.54
N LYS A 9 4.12 3.08 15.83
CA LYS A 9 4.73 4.35 16.24
C LYS A 9 6.19 4.46 15.78
N LEU A 10 7.00 3.42 16.02
CA LEU A 10 8.40 3.41 15.59
C LEU A 10 8.53 3.57 14.08
N LEU A 11 7.67 2.89 13.30
CA LEU A 11 7.68 2.98 11.84
C LEU A 11 7.34 4.40 11.37
N VAL A 12 6.32 5.05 11.95
CA VAL A 12 5.98 6.45 11.64
C VAL A 12 7.15 7.38 11.97
N ASP A 13 7.78 7.20 13.14
CA ASP A 13 8.87 8.06 13.62
C ASP A 13 10.13 7.98 12.71
N ILE A 14 10.35 6.88 11.96
CA ILE A 14 11.49 6.71 11.03
C ILE A 14 11.16 6.98 9.56
N THR A 15 9.88 7.13 9.20
CA THR A 15 9.45 7.40 7.81
C THR A 15 9.45 8.89 7.48
N PRO A 16 9.55 9.28 6.20
CA PRO A 16 9.40 10.68 5.78
C PRO A 16 8.10 11.32 6.26
N ALA A 17 8.12 12.64 6.45
CA ALA A 17 6.94 13.41 6.85
C ALA A 17 5.75 13.18 5.90
N GLY A 18 4.55 13.05 6.47
CA GLY A 18 3.30 12.78 5.75
C GLY A 18 2.91 11.29 5.68
N LEU A 19 3.69 10.39 6.30
CA LEU A 19 3.37 8.97 6.45
C LEU A 19 3.03 8.64 7.91
N ASP A 20 1.83 9.02 8.35
CA ASP A 20 1.43 8.97 9.77
C ASP A 20 0.63 7.72 10.16
N THR A 21 0.42 6.76 9.24
CA THR A 21 -0.44 5.59 9.46
C THR A 21 0.19 4.33 8.89
N VAL A 22 0.11 3.24 9.66
CA VAL A 22 0.64 1.93 9.30
C VAL A 22 -0.50 0.93 9.15
N PHE A 23 -0.49 0.20 8.04
CA PHE A 23 -1.34 -0.98 7.82
C PHE A 23 -0.44 -2.22 7.76
N PHE A 24 -0.64 -3.18 8.65
CA PHE A 24 0.15 -4.41 8.69
C PHE A 24 -0.43 -5.46 7.72
N SER A 25 0.47 -6.21 7.08
CA SER A 25 0.13 -7.35 6.21
C SER A 25 1.16 -8.45 6.35
N ASP A 26 0.78 -9.67 5.96
CA ASP A 26 1.58 -10.88 6.20
C ASP A 26 2.78 -11.05 5.26
N SER A 27 2.84 -10.31 4.15
CA SER A 27 3.97 -10.34 3.21
C SER A 27 4.09 -9.07 2.37
N GLY A 28 5.25 -8.90 1.71
CA GLY A 28 5.48 -7.81 0.75
C GLY A 28 4.47 -7.80 -0.40
N SER A 29 4.23 -8.95 -1.04
CA SER A 29 3.26 -9.08 -2.14
C SER A 29 1.84 -8.69 -1.73
N VAL A 30 1.43 -9.08 -0.50
CA VAL A 30 0.11 -8.70 0.05
C VAL A 30 0.07 -7.20 0.36
N SER A 31 1.16 -6.62 0.88
CA SER A 31 1.24 -5.19 1.15
C SER A 31 1.03 -4.33 -0.11
N VAL A 32 1.59 -4.76 -1.25
CA VAL A 32 1.42 -4.10 -2.55
C VAL A 32 -0.03 -4.18 -3.01
N GLU A 33 -0.66 -5.36 -2.88
CA GLU A 33 -2.05 -5.53 -3.26
C GLU A 33 -2.99 -4.65 -2.41
N VAL A 34 -2.74 -4.57 -1.10
CA VAL A 34 -3.47 -3.69 -0.19
C VAL A 34 -3.27 -2.22 -0.58
N ALA A 35 -2.04 -1.79 -0.84
CA ALA A 35 -1.73 -0.42 -1.25
C ALA A 35 -2.45 -0.04 -2.56
N ALA A 36 -2.45 -0.95 -3.55
CA ALA A 36 -3.18 -0.74 -4.80
C ALA A 36 -4.70 -0.63 -4.58
N LYS A 37 -5.28 -1.47 -3.72
CA LYS A 37 -6.70 -1.38 -3.35
C LYS A 37 -7.02 -0.05 -2.65
N MET A 38 -6.19 0.38 -1.71
CA MET A 38 -6.34 1.67 -1.02
C MET A 38 -6.29 2.85 -1.99
N ALA A 39 -5.33 2.86 -2.93
CA ALA A 39 -5.22 3.91 -3.94
C ALA A 39 -6.45 3.99 -4.86
N LEU A 40 -6.97 2.84 -5.30
CA LEU A 40 -8.18 2.77 -6.12
C LEU A 40 -9.44 3.19 -5.35
N GLN A 41 -9.55 2.77 -4.09
CA GLN A 41 -10.67 3.15 -3.21
C GLN A 41 -10.66 4.64 -2.89
N TYR A 42 -9.48 5.23 -2.68
CA TYR A 42 -9.33 6.67 -2.48
C TYR A 42 -9.96 7.47 -3.64
N TRP A 43 -9.59 7.16 -4.88
CA TRP A 43 -10.14 7.88 -6.03
C TRP A 43 -11.63 7.66 -6.23
N ARG A 44 -12.15 6.46 -5.92
CA ARG A 44 -13.60 6.20 -5.90
C ARG A 44 -14.30 7.04 -4.83
N GLY A 45 -13.77 7.11 -3.61
CA GLY A 45 -14.31 7.93 -2.53
C GLY A 45 -14.27 9.43 -2.82
N ARG A 46 -13.34 9.87 -3.68
CA ARG A 46 -13.25 11.25 -4.21
C ARG A 46 -14.19 11.52 -5.40
N GLY A 47 -15.03 10.55 -5.80
CA GLY A 47 -15.94 10.71 -6.94
C GLY A 47 -15.26 10.63 -8.31
N LEU A 48 -14.03 10.11 -8.39
CA LEU A 48 -13.23 10.02 -9.61
C LEU A 48 -12.94 8.55 -10.00
N PRO A 49 -13.96 7.71 -10.25
CA PRO A 49 -13.78 6.27 -10.50
C PRO A 49 -13.01 5.96 -11.79
N GLY A 50 -12.87 6.92 -12.71
CA GLY A 50 -12.04 6.78 -13.92
C GLY A 50 -10.54 6.70 -13.63
N LYS A 51 -10.07 7.17 -12.46
CA LYS A 51 -8.67 7.06 -12.02
C LYS A 51 -8.38 5.66 -11.46
N ARG A 52 -8.28 4.69 -12.37
CA ARG A 52 -8.13 3.26 -12.06
C ARG A 52 -6.92 2.57 -12.69
N ARG A 53 -6.11 3.30 -13.45
CA ARG A 53 -4.90 2.76 -14.09
C ARG A 53 -3.72 2.94 -13.16
N LEU A 54 -2.92 1.90 -13.02
CA LEU A 54 -1.64 1.89 -12.29
C LEU A 54 -0.50 1.92 -13.31
N MET A 55 0.65 2.49 -12.93
CA MET A 55 1.85 2.57 -13.77
C MET A 55 3.02 1.97 -13.01
N THR A 56 3.84 1.20 -13.71
CA THR A 56 5.05 0.55 -13.19
C THR A 56 6.21 0.74 -14.17
N TRP A 57 7.41 0.32 -13.75
CA TRP A 57 8.57 0.18 -14.64
C TRP A 57 8.60 -1.20 -15.29
N ARG A 58 9.06 -1.26 -16.55
CA ARG A 58 9.32 -2.53 -17.23
C ARG A 58 10.41 -3.31 -16.48
N GLY A 59 10.11 -4.55 -16.08
CA GLY A 59 11.02 -5.38 -15.29
C GLY A 59 10.99 -5.10 -13.78
N GLY A 60 10.02 -4.30 -13.29
CA GLY A 60 9.80 -4.14 -11.86
C GLY A 60 9.32 -5.44 -11.19
N TYR A 61 9.70 -5.64 -9.93
CA TYR A 61 9.20 -6.73 -9.10
C TYR A 61 8.41 -6.17 -7.93
N HIS A 62 7.15 -6.56 -7.83
CA HIS A 62 6.23 -6.09 -6.79
C HIS A 62 5.65 -7.23 -5.95
N GLY A 63 6.16 -8.45 -6.16
CA GLY A 63 5.71 -9.67 -5.49
C GLY A 63 4.91 -10.60 -6.41
N ASP A 64 4.55 -11.75 -5.85
CA ASP A 64 4.01 -12.90 -6.59
C ASP A 64 2.51 -13.14 -6.35
N THR A 65 1.77 -12.17 -5.78
CA THR A 65 0.30 -12.21 -5.73
C THR A 65 -0.29 -11.75 -7.05
N PHE A 66 -1.55 -12.11 -7.32
CA PHE A 66 -2.18 -11.85 -8.62
C PHE A 66 -2.10 -10.38 -9.06
N LEU A 67 -2.42 -9.45 -8.14
CA LEU A 67 -2.35 -8.02 -8.47
C LEU A 67 -0.90 -7.53 -8.58
N ALA A 68 0.00 -8.02 -7.73
CA ALA A 68 1.42 -7.65 -7.75
C ALA A 68 2.14 -8.10 -9.03
N MET A 69 1.82 -9.27 -9.57
CA MET A 69 2.36 -9.74 -10.85
C MET A 69 1.74 -9.02 -12.06
N SER A 70 0.53 -8.46 -11.90
CA SER A 70 -0.20 -7.81 -13.00
C SER A 70 0.22 -6.36 -13.26
N ILE A 71 1.00 -5.76 -12.35
CA ILE A 71 1.50 -4.40 -12.48
C ILE A 71 2.86 -4.40 -13.16
#